data_AF-A0A9N8WGM1-F1
#
_entry.id   AF-A0A9N8WGM1-F1
#
_cell.length_a   1.000
_cell.length_b   1.000
_cell.length_c   1.000
_cell.angle_alpha   90.00
_cell.angle_beta   90.00
_cell.angle_gamma   90.00
#
_symmetry.space_group_name_H-M   'P 1'
#
loop_
_entity.id
_entity.type
_entity.pdbx_description
1 polymer ?
#
loop_
_entity_poly.entity_id
_entity_poly.type
_entity_poly.pdbx_seq_one_letter_code
_entity_poly.pdbx_strand_id
1 'polypeptide(L)'
;MTVPRISKTPPALPPRNPTTSVFAITADLTQFSSQEGRIPAAWLVALTRHKGDEPHVHSFWLSHLFDNDASTVFLCKQCHYWFAITVTRPKDQPPESSTGICPVNQENSFHHLHTTTEIASSISAHCCQCDFTVNVNITDPSIPMEIMNDLLRNRRLPYTYDSPSITNGTETTTELRDTVLALAKYLSELLSGNGKGIRITDEEFGFDGVSQAFFQIMDFHMGEDGYYEPPLLDNQGRIDSVKRVQEELYMMVLDNSGYINETIPKYEDPYTKLANIIGTQQPLFTIASALDPSRISLRSTGYAVLGCVEDVQDEVIEWAYKRAIDHAPGHTLSYLEALRLIAGERNSDKLGVLFAMEESSGKICLSDLKEACRELNLSEETVSDHEAVAAYKSLARAYPENRSSYRKHLSTIGKALNSRLLSDEDYS
;
A
#
# COMPACT_ATOMS: atom_id res chain seq x y z
N MET A 1 -31.66 29.92 13.36
CA MET A 1 -30.28 30.33 13.03
C MET A 1 -29.73 29.31 12.06
N THR A 2 -29.66 29.66 10.78
CA THR A 2 -29.13 28.82 9.69
C THR A 2 -27.62 29.02 9.62
N VAL A 3 -26.85 27.96 9.88
CA VAL A 3 -25.39 27.98 9.73
C VAL A 3 -25.06 28.09 8.23
N PRO A 4 -24.22 29.05 7.80
CA PRO A 4 -23.88 29.19 6.40
C PRO A 4 -23.01 28.01 5.95
N ARG A 5 -23.46 27.30 4.90
CA ARG A 5 -22.67 26.28 4.21
C ARG A 5 -21.51 27.00 3.51
N ILE A 6 -20.33 27.00 4.13
CA ILE A 6 -19.12 27.47 3.47
C ILE A 6 -18.75 26.45 2.39
N SER A 7 -19.09 26.76 1.15
CA SER A 7 -18.62 26.07 -0.05
C SER A 7 -17.12 26.34 -0.20
N LYS A 8 -16.27 25.57 0.50
CA LYS A 8 -14.85 25.50 0.16
C LYS A 8 -14.74 24.69 -1.12
N THR A 9 -14.29 25.33 -2.21
CA THR A 9 -13.88 24.60 -3.41
C THR A 9 -12.73 23.66 -3.03
N PRO A 10 -12.87 22.34 -3.24
CA PRO A 10 -11.79 21.41 -2.98
C PRO A 10 -10.55 21.77 -3.82
N PRO A 11 -9.34 21.40 -3.37
CA PRO A 11 -8.13 21.59 -4.15
C PRO A 11 -8.30 20.98 -5.55
N ALA A 12 -7.75 21.64 -6.56
CA ALA A 12 -7.79 21.12 -7.92
C ALA A 12 -7.06 19.78 -7.97
N LEU A 13 -7.74 18.74 -8.46
CA LEU A 13 -7.14 17.44 -8.70
C LEU A 13 -5.93 17.59 -9.64
N PRO A 14 -4.89 16.76 -9.50
CA PRO A 14 -3.72 16.80 -10.37
C PRO A 14 -4.13 16.70 -11.86
N PRO A 15 -3.41 17.39 -12.78
CA PRO A 15 -3.71 17.37 -14.19
C PRO A 15 -3.69 15.94 -14.73
N ARG A 16 -4.80 15.55 -15.37
CA ARG A 16 -5.03 14.20 -15.87
C ARG A 16 -4.30 14.01 -17.20
N ASN A 17 -3.75 12.82 -17.42
CA ASN A 17 -3.13 12.45 -18.68
C ASN A 17 -4.21 11.83 -19.61
N PRO A 18 -4.67 12.50 -20.67
CA PRO A 18 -5.79 12.05 -21.50
C PRO A 18 -5.44 10.92 -22.48
N THR A 19 -4.19 10.43 -22.47
CA THR A 19 -3.64 9.53 -23.50
C THR A 19 -3.66 8.04 -23.15
N THR A 20 -4.29 7.63 -22.04
CA THR A 20 -4.35 6.20 -21.70
C THR A 20 -5.25 5.46 -22.68
N SER A 21 -4.75 4.39 -23.31
CA SER A 21 -5.54 3.55 -24.21
C SER A 21 -6.80 3.03 -23.49
N VAL A 22 -7.93 3.09 -24.17
CA VAL A 22 -9.24 2.58 -23.71
C VAL A 22 -9.17 1.08 -23.39
N PHE A 23 -8.16 0.37 -23.91
CA PHE A 23 -7.99 -1.07 -23.76
C PHE A 23 -7.07 -1.50 -22.60
N ALA A 24 -6.41 -0.55 -21.92
CA ALA A 24 -5.52 -0.86 -20.81
C ALA A 24 -6.31 -0.99 -19.49
N ILE A 25 -6.55 -2.24 -19.04
CA ILE A 25 -6.78 -2.53 -17.63
C ILE A 25 -5.43 -2.89 -17.04
N THR A 26 -4.75 -1.91 -16.46
CA THR A 26 -3.53 -2.17 -15.68
C THR A 26 -3.65 -1.45 -14.34
N ALA A 27 -4.78 -1.60 -13.66
CA ALA A 27 -4.87 -1.18 -12.26
C ALA A 27 -4.34 -2.33 -11.42
N ASP A 28 -3.05 -2.26 -11.09
CA ASP A 28 -2.48 -3.07 -10.02
C ASP A 28 -2.75 -2.35 -8.69
N LEU A 29 -3.40 -3.03 -7.74
CA LEU A 29 -3.55 -2.52 -6.37
C LEU A 29 -2.20 -2.24 -5.72
N THR A 30 -1.09 -2.77 -6.25
CA THR A 30 0.27 -2.48 -5.75
C THR A 30 0.76 -1.08 -6.12
N GLN A 31 0.26 -0.46 -7.19
CA GLN A 31 0.81 0.80 -7.72
C GLN A 31 -0.05 2.00 -7.33
N PHE A 32 0.56 3.11 -6.91
CA PHE A 32 -0.20 4.32 -6.65
C PHE A 32 -0.45 5.13 -7.94
N SER A 33 -1.51 4.78 -8.67
CA SER A 33 -1.97 5.65 -9.76
C SER A 33 -2.51 6.97 -9.22
N SER A 34 -1.91 8.09 -9.64
CA SER A 34 -2.38 9.44 -9.28
C SER A 34 -3.77 9.80 -9.81
N GLN A 35 -4.30 9.01 -10.75
CA GLN A 35 -5.62 9.22 -11.35
C GLN A 35 -6.73 8.42 -10.67
N GLU A 36 -6.38 7.39 -9.89
CA GLU A 36 -7.34 6.48 -9.28
C GLU A 36 -7.45 6.78 -7.80
N GLY A 37 -8.63 7.25 -7.40
CA GLY A 37 -8.93 7.41 -5.99
C GLY A 37 -9.16 6.04 -5.32
N ARG A 38 -8.76 5.92 -4.06
CA ARG A 38 -8.86 4.70 -3.28
C ARG A 38 -9.53 4.96 -1.94
N ILE A 39 -10.22 3.95 -1.41
CA ILE A 39 -10.60 3.97 0.00
C ILE A 39 -9.37 3.76 0.89
N PRO A 40 -9.42 4.14 2.18
CA PRO A 40 -8.28 4.03 3.08
C PRO A 40 -7.67 2.62 3.15
N ALA A 41 -8.50 1.58 3.12
CA ALA A 41 -8.05 0.19 3.14
C ALA A 41 -7.25 -0.15 1.88
N ALA A 42 -7.77 0.12 0.68
CA ALA A 42 -7.09 -0.13 -0.58
C ALA A 42 -5.81 0.71 -0.75
N TRP A 43 -5.79 1.92 -0.19
CA TRP A 43 -4.59 2.74 -0.14
C TRP A 43 -3.51 2.12 0.77
N LEU A 44 -3.90 1.57 1.93
CA LEU A 44 -2.97 0.86 2.81
C LEU A 44 -2.43 -0.43 2.17
N VAL A 45 -3.25 -1.14 1.37
CA VAL A 45 -2.78 -2.29 0.58
C VAL A 45 -1.69 -1.89 -0.42
N ALA A 46 -1.85 -0.76 -1.12
CA ALA A 46 -0.78 -0.23 -1.95
C ALA A 46 0.46 0.11 -1.13
N LEU A 47 0.29 0.76 0.02
CA LEU A 47 1.42 1.14 0.88
C LEU A 47 2.24 -0.08 1.31
N THR A 48 1.58 -1.17 1.70
CA THR A 48 2.27 -2.40 2.13
C THR A 48 3.00 -3.11 0.98
N ARG A 49 2.73 -2.72 -0.27
CA ARG A 49 3.36 -3.27 -1.48
C ARG A 49 4.31 -2.27 -2.15
N HIS A 50 4.43 -1.07 -1.60
CA HIS A 50 5.26 0.00 -2.14
C HIS A 50 6.72 -0.15 -1.72
N LYS A 51 7.54 -0.69 -2.62
CA LYS A 51 8.95 -0.31 -2.83
C LYS A 51 9.59 -1.08 -4.00
N GLY A 52 8.86 -1.23 -5.12
CA GLY A 52 9.46 -1.69 -6.39
C GLY A 52 9.94 -3.14 -6.39
N ASP A 53 11.23 -3.36 -6.11
CA ASP A 53 11.99 -4.60 -6.38
C ASP A 53 12.13 -5.56 -5.18
N GLU A 54 11.67 -5.16 -3.99
CA GLU A 54 11.71 -6.02 -2.80
C GLU A 54 10.66 -7.14 -2.90
N PRO A 55 11.04 -8.42 -2.71
CA PRO A 55 10.18 -9.56 -3.05
C PRO A 55 9.07 -9.84 -2.01
N HIS A 56 8.78 -8.91 -1.10
CA HIS A 56 7.85 -9.16 0.01
C HIS A 56 6.83 -8.04 0.20
N VAL A 57 5.72 -8.42 0.83
CA VAL A 57 4.70 -7.48 1.30
C VAL A 57 5.09 -7.01 2.69
N HIS A 58 5.19 -5.70 2.88
CA HIS A 58 5.58 -5.11 4.16
C HIS A 58 4.54 -5.44 5.23
N SER A 59 4.97 -6.23 6.21
CA SER A 59 4.26 -6.35 7.48
C SER A 59 4.92 -5.43 8.50
N PHE A 60 4.14 -4.79 9.36
CA PHE A 60 4.65 -3.74 10.23
C PHE A 60 4.76 -4.16 11.70
N TRP A 61 5.66 -3.48 12.42
CA TRP A 61 5.64 -3.23 13.85
C TRP A 61 5.38 -1.75 14.08
N LEU A 62 4.73 -1.40 15.20
CA LEU A 62 4.56 -0.01 15.62
C LEU A 62 5.79 0.41 16.43
N SER A 63 6.45 1.50 16.08
CA SER A 63 7.51 2.07 16.93
C SER A 63 6.93 2.54 18.25
N HIS A 64 7.55 2.17 19.37
CA HIS A 64 7.19 2.67 20.69
C HIS A 64 7.97 3.94 21.07
N LEU A 65 9.10 4.21 20.38
CA LEU A 65 9.93 5.40 20.63
C LEU A 65 9.55 6.60 19.77
N PHE A 66 8.84 6.39 18.66
CA PHE A 66 8.50 7.41 17.68
C PHE A 66 7.00 7.52 17.37
N ASP A 67 6.14 7.01 18.23
CA ASP A 67 4.69 7.26 18.15
C ASP A 67 4.30 8.48 18.98
N ASN A 68 3.90 9.55 18.30
CA ASN A 68 3.34 10.75 18.93
C ASN A 68 2.13 11.26 18.14
N ASP A 69 1.41 12.25 18.68
CA ASP A 69 0.18 12.76 18.06
C ASP A 69 0.40 13.37 16.66
N ALA A 70 1.63 13.75 16.31
CA ALA A 70 1.97 14.38 15.03
C ALA A 70 2.44 13.37 13.97
N SER A 71 3.07 12.28 14.38
CA SER A 71 3.64 11.26 13.51
C SER A 71 3.61 9.90 14.20
N THR A 72 3.18 8.89 13.46
CA THR A 72 3.26 7.49 13.90
C THR A 72 4.22 6.75 12.98
N VAL A 73 5.16 6.04 13.58
CA VAL A 73 6.25 5.40 12.86
C VAL A 73 6.09 3.88 12.91
N PHE A 74 6.22 3.25 11.75
CA PHE A 74 6.14 1.81 11.59
C PHE A 74 7.46 1.28 11.05
N LEU A 75 7.77 0.02 11.39
CA LEU A 75 8.98 -0.66 10.94
C LEU A 75 8.59 -1.96 10.25
N CYS A 76 9.12 -2.24 9.06
CA CYS A 76 8.81 -3.47 8.36
C CYS A 76 9.57 -4.67 8.97
N LYS A 77 8.86 -5.75 9.30
CA LYS A 77 9.44 -6.96 9.93
C LYS A 77 10.53 -7.65 9.11
N GLN A 78 10.45 -7.53 7.78
CA GLN A 78 11.32 -8.27 6.87
C GLN A 78 12.53 -7.47 6.42
N CYS A 79 12.31 -6.24 5.96
CA CYS A 79 13.36 -5.39 5.39
C CYS A 79 13.78 -4.22 6.27
N HIS A 80 13.14 -4.03 7.43
CA HIS A 80 13.47 -2.98 8.39
C HIS A 80 13.39 -1.55 7.82
N TYR A 81 12.66 -1.36 6.72
CA TYR A 81 12.29 -0.01 6.27
C TYR A 81 11.37 0.65 7.28
N TRP A 82 11.62 1.93 7.52
CA TRP A 82 10.86 2.76 8.43
C TRP A 82 9.84 3.59 7.66
N PHE A 83 8.59 3.57 8.11
CA PHE A 83 7.46 4.27 7.52
C PHE A 83 6.92 5.28 8.53
N ALA A 84 7.35 6.54 8.41
CA ALA A 84 6.82 7.63 9.23
C ALA A 84 5.57 8.21 8.58
N ILE A 85 4.41 7.95 9.20
CA ILE A 85 3.10 8.38 8.72
C ILE A 85 2.64 9.61 9.49
N THR A 86 2.34 10.67 8.74
CA THR A 86 1.75 11.90 9.25
C THR A 86 0.41 12.14 8.56
N VAL A 87 -0.59 12.56 9.33
CA VAL A 87 -1.91 12.90 8.77
C VAL A 87 -2.31 14.31 9.14
N THR A 88 -2.95 15.02 8.20
CA THR A 88 -3.59 16.30 8.51
C THR A 88 -5.07 16.09 8.77
N ARG A 89 -5.54 16.58 9.92
CA ARG A 89 -6.98 16.59 10.21
C ARG A 89 -7.64 17.77 9.50
N PRO A 90 -8.88 17.60 8.97
CA PRO A 90 -9.70 18.73 8.56
C PRO A 90 -9.82 19.74 9.72
N LYS A 91 -9.58 21.03 9.44
CA LYS A 91 -9.57 22.11 10.46
C LYS A 91 -10.85 22.23 11.28
N ASP A 92 -11.95 21.72 10.71
CA ASP A 92 -13.29 21.84 11.27
C ASP A 92 -13.71 20.58 12.07
N GLN A 93 -12.83 19.57 12.20
CA GLN A 93 -13.10 18.36 12.98
C GLN A 93 -12.74 18.55 14.47
N PRO A 94 -13.60 18.12 15.41
CA PRO A 94 -13.25 18.11 16.83
C PRO A 94 -11.98 17.29 17.08
N PRO A 95 -11.15 17.64 18.08
CA PRO A 95 -9.98 16.83 18.45
C PRO A 95 -10.33 15.37 18.79
N GLU A 96 -11.56 15.15 19.25
CA GLU A 96 -12.07 13.84 19.67
C GLU A 96 -12.66 13.01 18.53
N SER A 97 -12.87 13.59 17.34
CA SER A 97 -13.36 12.80 16.21
C SER A 97 -12.26 11.88 15.70
N SER A 98 -12.62 10.63 15.38
CA SER A 98 -11.68 9.71 14.75
C SER A 98 -11.12 10.33 13.47
N THR A 99 -9.80 10.37 13.39
CA THR A 99 -9.01 10.85 12.24
C THR A 99 -9.42 10.19 10.93
N GLY A 100 -10.07 9.05 11.03
CA GLY A 100 -10.47 8.21 9.93
C GLY A 100 -11.77 8.53 9.21
N ILE A 101 -12.55 9.51 9.70
CA ILE A 101 -13.87 9.78 9.14
C ILE A 101 -13.82 11.03 8.29
N CYS A 102 -14.24 10.90 7.03
CA CYS A 102 -14.45 12.04 6.16
C CYS A 102 -15.73 12.77 6.58
N PRO A 103 -15.65 14.01 7.11
CA PRO A 103 -16.83 14.73 7.59
C PRO A 103 -17.75 15.20 6.45
N VAL A 104 -17.25 15.17 5.21
CA VAL A 104 -17.97 15.63 4.01
C VAL A 104 -18.68 14.46 3.32
N ASN A 105 -18.17 13.23 3.46
CA ASN A 105 -18.74 12.05 2.83
C ASN A 105 -19.89 11.48 3.68
N GLN A 106 -21.11 11.94 3.41
CA GLN A 106 -22.29 11.50 4.15
C GLN A 106 -22.76 10.09 3.81
N GLU A 107 -22.28 9.50 2.70
CA GLU A 107 -22.76 8.19 2.23
C GLU A 107 -22.13 7.03 2.99
N ASN A 108 -20.80 7.04 3.14
CA ASN A 108 -20.06 5.96 3.78
C ASN A 108 -18.92 6.43 4.70
N SER A 109 -18.76 7.74 4.89
CA SER A 109 -17.77 8.32 5.81
C SER A 109 -16.30 8.02 5.49
N PHE A 110 -15.98 7.37 4.38
CA PHE A 110 -14.59 7.11 3.97
C PHE A 110 -13.97 8.33 3.29
N HIS A 111 -12.67 8.51 3.50
CA HIS A 111 -11.86 9.39 2.66
C HIS A 111 -11.64 8.73 1.30
N HIS A 112 -11.89 9.46 0.22
CA HIS A 112 -11.48 9.04 -1.11
C HIS A 112 -10.09 9.62 -1.41
N LEU A 113 -9.05 8.80 -1.24
CA LEU A 113 -7.65 9.20 -1.25
C LEU A 113 -7.06 9.14 -2.67
N HIS A 114 -6.49 10.26 -3.11
CA HIS A 114 -5.78 10.39 -4.39
C HIS A 114 -4.30 10.58 -4.12
N THR A 115 -3.47 9.67 -4.65
CA THR A 115 -2.02 9.81 -4.52
C THR A 115 -1.50 10.98 -5.35
N THR A 116 -0.70 11.83 -4.70
CA THR A 116 -0.12 13.06 -5.27
C THR A 116 1.38 12.95 -5.45
N THR A 117 2.04 12.18 -4.59
CA THR A 117 3.48 11.91 -4.66
C THR A 117 3.67 10.42 -4.46
N GLU A 118 4.45 9.80 -5.35
CA GLU A 118 4.91 8.41 -5.26
C GLU A 118 6.37 8.39 -5.70
N ILE A 119 7.27 8.41 -4.73
CA ILE A 119 8.71 8.21 -4.93
C ILE A 119 9.20 7.16 -3.93
N ALA A 120 10.40 6.61 -4.15
CA ALA A 120 10.95 5.53 -3.34
C ALA A 120 11.00 5.85 -1.83
N SER A 121 11.22 7.12 -1.48
CA SER A 121 11.32 7.60 -0.10
C SER A 121 10.07 8.32 0.41
N SER A 122 9.04 8.54 -0.40
CA SER A 122 7.88 9.30 0.05
C SER A 122 6.62 9.03 -0.75
N ILE A 123 5.50 8.93 -0.03
CA ILE A 123 4.16 8.75 -0.60
C ILE A 123 3.23 9.75 0.05
N SER A 124 2.47 10.48 -0.75
CA SER A 124 1.48 11.42 -0.23
C SER A 124 0.14 11.25 -0.91
N ALA A 125 -0.95 11.26 -0.15
CA ALA A 125 -2.30 11.23 -0.67
C ALA A 125 -3.18 12.28 0.00
N HIS A 126 -4.22 12.71 -0.73
CA HIS A 126 -5.20 13.68 -0.23
C HIS A 126 -6.62 13.19 -0.48
N CYS A 127 -7.53 13.54 0.42
CA CYS A 127 -8.95 13.29 0.20
C CYS A 127 -9.51 14.28 -0.83
N CYS A 128 -10.26 13.80 -1.82
CA CYS A 128 -10.86 14.69 -2.83
C CYS A 128 -12.05 15.54 -2.32
N GLN A 129 -12.48 15.34 -1.07
CA GLN A 129 -13.66 16.00 -0.50
C GLN A 129 -13.37 16.87 0.72
N CYS A 130 -12.23 16.68 1.39
CA CYS A 130 -11.85 17.44 2.58
C CYS A 130 -10.34 17.63 2.67
N ASP A 131 -9.86 18.41 3.64
CA ASP A 131 -8.45 18.74 3.81
C ASP A 131 -7.61 17.60 4.46
N PHE A 132 -8.12 16.37 4.42
CA PHE A 132 -7.39 15.21 4.95
C PHE A 132 -6.25 14.83 4.01
N THR A 133 -5.04 14.74 4.55
CA THR A 133 -3.86 14.25 3.83
C THR A 133 -3.16 13.18 4.64
N VAL A 134 -2.52 12.25 3.93
CA VAL A 134 -1.64 11.23 4.49
C VAL A 134 -0.29 11.40 3.81
N ASN A 135 0.77 11.55 4.59
CA ASN A 135 2.14 11.61 4.08
C ASN A 135 2.96 10.52 4.77
N VAL A 136 3.64 9.72 3.97
CA VAL A 136 4.55 8.68 4.39
C VAL A 136 5.94 9.07 3.97
N ASN A 137 6.86 9.10 4.94
CA ASN A 137 8.29 9.19 4.66
C ASN A 137 8.91 7.81 4.93
N ILE A 138 9.60 7.28 3.93
CA ILE A 138 10.21 5.95 3.96
C ILE A 138 11.72 6.11 4.05
N THR A 139 12.31 5.61 5.11
CA THR A 139 13.76 5.66 5.33
C THR A 139 14.35 4.27 5.43
N ASP A 140 15.59 4.13 4.94
CA ASP A 140 16.34 2.88 4.95
C ASP A 140 16.59 2.37 6.39
N PRO A 141 16.85 1.06 6.56
CA PRO A 141 17.26 0.51 7.86
C PRO A 141 18.46 1.24 8.42
N SER A 142 18.47 1.46 9.74
CA SER A 142 19.58 2.08 10.44
C SER A 142 20.74 1.09 10.63
N ILE A 143 20.42 -0.20 10.75
CA ILE A 143 21.37 -1.30 10.68
C ILE A 143 21.27 -1.90 9.27
N PRO A 144 22.34 -1.87 8.45
CA PRO A 144 22.36 -2.53 7.16
C PRO A 144 21.97 -4.00 7.26
N MET A 145 21.15 -4.45 6.33
CA MET A 145 20.60 -5.81 6.34
C MET A 145 21.69 -6.88 6.26
N GLU A 146 22.85 -6.58 5.68
CA GLU A 146 23.99 -7.48 5.66
C GLU A 146 24.48 -7.82 7.07
N ILE A 147 24.61 -6.81 7.93
CA ILE A 147 25.05 -7.00 9.32
C ILE A 147 23.99 -7.70 10.15
N MET A 148 22.72 -7.38 9.91
CA MET A 148 21.62 -8.11 10.54
C MET A 148 21.66 -9.60 10.20
N ASN A 149 21.78 -9.94 8.91
CA ASN A 149 21.86 -11.31 8.44
C ASN A 149 23.14 -12.00 8.95
N ASP A 150 24.25 -11.28 9.07
CA ASP A 150 25.48 -11.81 9.65
C ASP A 150 25.34 -12.09 11.15
N LEU A 151 24.65 -11.24 11.90
CA LEU A 151 24.35 -11.51 13.32
C LEU A 151 23.49 -12.77 13.45
N LEU A 152 22.45 -12.92 12.62
CA LEU A 152 21.61 -14.12 12.59
C LEU A 152 22.42 -15.39 12.26
N ARG A 153 23.36 -15.31 11.31
CA ARG A 153 24.19 -16.46 10.89
C ARG A 153 25.27 -16.86 11.89
N ASN A 154 25.83 -15.89 12.63
CA ASN A 154 26.97 -16.12 13.53
C ASN A 154 26.56 -16.31 14.99
N ARG A 155 25.27 -16.39 15.29
CA ARG A 155 24.76 -16.57 16.65
C ARG A 155 23.87 -17.80 16.74
N ARG A 156 23.86 -18.43 17.92
CA ARG A 156 22.98 -19.57 18.17
C ARG A 156 21.53 -19.09 18.33
N LEU A 157 20.61 -19.66 17.55
CA LEU A 157 19.18 -19.44 17.74
C LEU A 157 18.66 -20.32 18.90
N PRO A 158 17.82 -19.79 19.81
CA PRO A 158 17.25 -20.59 20.88
C PRO A 158 16.28 -21.64 20.29
N TYR A 159 16.58 -22.92 20.54
CA TYR A 159 15.67 -24.06 20.31
C TYR A 159 15.06 -24.21 18.90
N THR A 160 15.86 -24.61 17.91
CA THR A 160 15.34 -25.44 16.81
C THR A 160 15.59 -26.91 17.16
N TYR A 161 14.53 -27.68 17.40
CA TYR A 161 14.61 -29.07 17.88
C TYR A 161 15.33 -30.05 16.93
N ASP A 162 15.64 -29.66 15.67
CA ASP A 162 16.12 -30.60 14.64
C ASP A 162 17.23 -30.07 13.70
N SER A 163 17.86 -28.93 13.99
CA SER A 163 18.98 -28.46 13.15
C SER A 163 20.32 -28.68 13.85
N PRO A 164 21.12 -29.70 13.46
CA PRO A 164 22.51 -29.72 13.83
C PRO A 164 23.15 -28.45 13.26
N SER A 165 23.68 -27.61 14.15
CA SER A 165 24.50 -26.46 13.78
C SER A 165 25.71 -26.96 12.98
N ILE A 166 25.59 -26.97 11.65
CA ILE A 166 26.71 -27.23 10.75
C ILE A 166 27.43 -25.90 10.55
N THR A 167 28.26 -25.52 11.52
CA THR A 167 29.37 -24.60 11.27
C THR A 167 30.66 -25.41 11.34
N ASN A 168 31.50 -25.24 10.33
CA ASN A 168 32.77 -25.92 10.19
C ASN A 168 33.70 -25.58 11.38
N GLY A 169 33.64 -26.34 12.47
CA GLY A 169 34.73 -26.53 13.43
C GLY A 169 34.84 -25.57 14.63
N THR A 170 33.99 -24.55 14.77
CA THR A 170 33.94 -23.73 15.99
C THR A 170 32.48 -23.53 16.41
N GLU A 171 32.06 -24.19 17.50
CA GLU A 171 30.75 -23.97 18.09
C GLU A 171 30.62 -22.50 18.52
N THR A 172 29.67 -21.77 17.93
CA THR A 172 29.29 -20.43 18.39
C THR A 172 28.59 -20.57 19.73
N THR A 173 29.23 -20.12 20.82
CA THR A 173 28.69 -20.27 22.19
C THR A 173 27.63 -19.22 22.53
N THR A 174 27.65 -18.06 21.85
CA THR A 174 26.78 -16.93 22.20
C THR A 174 25.40 -17.03 21.52
N GLU A 175 24.33 -16.92 22.30
CA GLU A 175 22.96 -16.87 21.80
C GLU A 175 22.63 -15.51 21.16
N LEU A 176 21.89 -15.54 20.05
CA LEU A 176 21.46 -14.32 19.34
C LEU A 176 20.68 -13.41 20.28
N ARG A 177 19.73 -14.00 21.02
CA ARG A 177 18.88 -13.27 21.96
C ARG A 177 19.71 -12.51 22.99
N ASP A 178 20.68 -13.17 23.60
CA ASP A 178 21.50 -12.56 24.65
C ASP A 178 22.40 -11.45 24.08
N THR A 179 22.98 -11.68 22.89
CA THR A 179 23.76 -10.66 22.17
C THR A 179 22.92 -9.41 21.91
N VAL A 180 21.74 -9.59 21.30
CA VAL A 180 20.89 -8.47 20.90
C VAL A 180 20.31 -7.74 22.11
N LEU A 181 19.93 -8.44 23.17
CA LEU A 181 19.47 -7.82 24.42
C LEU A 181 20.60 -7.07 25.14
N ALA A 182 21.84 -7.59 25.13
CA ALA A 182 23.00 -6.90 25.68
C ALA A 182 23.27 -5.60 24.90
N LEU A 183 23.26 -5.66 23.56
CA LEU A 183 23.38 -4.48 22.70
C LEU A 183 22.27 -3.46 22.97
N ALA A 184 21.01 -3.89 22.97
CA ALA A 184 19.87 -3.00 23.20
C ALA A 184 19.90 -2.36 24.59
N LYS A 185 20.31 -3.11 25.63
CA LYS A 185 20.52 -2.58 26.99
C LYS A 185 21.62 -1.53 27.00
N TYR A 186 22.73 -1.79 26.32
CA TYR A 186 23.83 -0.84 26.24
C TYR A 186 23.39 0.45 25.54
N LEU A 187 22.60 0.37 24.46
CA LEU A 187 22.01 1.55 23.82
C LEU A 187 21.05 2.31 24.77
N SER A 188 20.28 1.62 25.62
CA SER A 188 19.46 2.27 26.65
C SER A 188 20.31 3.05 27.66
N GLU A 189 21.43 2.49 28.10
CA GLU A 189 22.36 3.16 29.02
C GLU A 189 22.99 4.39 28.36
N LEU A 190 23.37 4.29 27.08
CA LEU A 190 23.89 5.39 26.30
C LEU A 190 22.84 6.53 26.16
N LEU A 191 21.61 6.20 25.79
CA LEU A 191 20.49 7.14 25.68
C LEU A 191 20.15 7.82 27.02
N SER A 192 20.43 7.14 28.14
CA SER A 192 20.22 7.68 29.50
C SER A 192 21.37 8.58 29.97
N GLY A 193 22.40 8.80 29.16
CA GLY A 193 23.61 9.55 29.53
C GLY A 193 24.57 8.78 30.44
N ASN A 194 24.33 7.48 30.65
CA ASN A 194 25.15 6.60 31.46
C ASN A 194 26.09 5.72 30.62
N GLY A 195 26.18 5.97 29.32
CA GLY A 195 27.05 5.22 28.40
C GLY A 195 28.51 5.30 28.84
N LYS A 196 29.11 4.14 29.08
CA LYS A 196 30.54 4.00 29.40
C LYS A 196 31.23 3.24 28.27
N GLY A 197 32.52 3.50 28.05
CA GLY A 197 33.31 2.67 27.14
C GLY A 197 33.16 1.20 27.48
N ILE A 198 32.94 0.37 26.46
CA ILE A 198 32.72 -1.07 26.63
C ILE A 198 33.93 -1.83 26.10
N ARG A 199 34.40 -2.82 26.84
CA ARG A 199 35.40 -3.73 26.33
C ARG A 199 34.68 -4.84 25.61
N ILE A 200 34.78 -4.91 24.28
CA ILE A 200 34.22 -6.04 23.52
C ILE A 200 35.16 -7.25 23.67
N THR A 201 35.36 -7.70 24.90
CA THR A 201 35.95 -9.01 25.21
C THR A 201 34.94 -9.90 25.93
N ASP A 202 33.73 -9.40 26.16
CA ASP A 202 32.70 -10.09 26.91
C ASP A 202 32.07 -11.19 26.06
N GLU A 203 32.02 -12.39 26.64
CA GLU A 203 31.35 -13.58 26.06
C GLU A 203 29.90 -13.27 25.63
N GLU A 204 29.29 -12.24 26.25
CA GLU A 204 27.93 -11.75 26.02
C GLU A 204 27.67 -11.28 24.58
N PHE A 205 28.67 -10.73 23.87
CA PHE A 205 28.48 -10.22 22.50
C PHE A 205 28.95 -11.20 21.41
N GLY A 206 29.89 -12.08 21.76
CA GLY A 206 30.71 -12.80 20.80
C GLY A 206 31.65 -11.84 20.07
N PHE A 207 32.95 -11.88 20.37
CA PHE A 207 33.93 -10.99 19.73
C PHE A 207 34.35 -11.51 18.36
N ASP A 208 33.50 -11.28 17.37
CA ASP A 208 33.75 -11.56 15.97
C ASP A 208 33.68 -10.30 15.11
N GLY A 209 34.00 -10.46 13.82
CA GLY A 209 33.96 -9.35 12.86
C GLY A 209 32.57 -8.72 12.72
N VAL A 210 31.50 -9.45 13.02
CA VAL A 210 30.12 -8.98 12.91
C VAL A 210 29.79 -8.02 14.04
N SER A 211 30.11 -8.38 15.29
CA SER A 211 29.98 -7.46 16.43
C SER A 211 30.77 -6.18 16.19
N GLN A 212 32.02 -6.29 15.70
CA GLN A 212 32.84 -5.12 15.40
C GLN A 212 32.21 -4.22 14.33
N ALA A 213 31.68 -4.81 13.25
CA ALA A 213 30.99 -4.06 12.20
C ALA A 213 29.74 -3.34 12.74
N PHE A 214 28.98 -3.98 13.63
CA PHE A 214 27.84 -3.34 14.30
C PHE A 214 28.26 -2.09 15.09
N PHE A 215 29.29 -2.19 15.93
CA PHE A 215 29.78 -1.05 16.71
C PHE A 215 30.32 0.07 15.82
N GLN A 216 30.99 -0.26 14.70
CA GLN A 216 31.46 0.75 13.75
C GLN A 216 30.33 1.56 13.12
N ILE A 217 29.21 0.92 12.77
CA ILE A 217 28.02 1.63 12.25
C ILE A 217 27.41 2.58 13.26
N MET A 218 27.55 2.23 14.53
CA MET A 218 27.11 3.05 15.63
C MET A 218 28.09 4.17 15.99
N ASP A 219 29.09 4.45 15.14
CA ASP A 219 30.16 5.43 15.38
C ASP A 219 30.97 5.14 16.65
N PHE A 220 31.10 3.88 17.07
CA PHE A 220 32.00 3.52 18.17
C PHE A 220 33.42 3.45 17.65
N HIS A 221 34.35 4.05 18.39
CA HIS A 221 35.78 3.97 18.07
C HIS A 221 36.52 3.18 19.14
N MET A 222 37.45 2.34 18.69
CA MET A 222 38.33 1.61 19.58
C MET A 222 39.39 2.56 20.13
N GLY A 223 39.36 2.80 21.43
CA GLY A 223 40.33 3.57 22.19
C GLY A 223 41.67 2.85 22.34
N GLU A 224 42.69 3.59 22.78
CA GLU A 224 44.05 3.07 22.97
C GLU A 224 44.13 2.00 24.08
N ASP A 225 43.18 2.01 25.01
CA ASP A 225 43.05 1.05 26.10
C ASP A 225 42.30 -0.24 25.69
N GLY A 226 41.86 -0.34 24.44
CA GLY A 226 41.12 -1.47 23.90
C GLY A 226 39.63 -1.46 24.23
N TYR A 227 39.09 -0.36 24.77
CA TYR A 227 37.65 -0.16 24.95
C TYR A 227 37.06 0.50 23.70
N TYR A 228 35.85 0.11 23.34
CA TYR A 228 35.04 0.82 22.35
C TYR A 228 34.33 1.96 23.06
N GLU A 229 34.71 3.17 22.72
CA GLU A 229 34.11 4.38 23.25
C GLU A 229 32.82 4.69 22.49
N PRO A 230 31.72 5.05 23.19
CA PRO A 230 30.46 5.34 22.55
C PRO A 230 30.48 6.69 21.81
N PRO A 231 29.61 6.86 20.81
CA PRO A 231 29.46 8.14 20.13
C PRO A 231 28.92 9.20 21.08
N LEU A 232 29.32 10.46 20.84
CA LEU A 232 28.76 11.60 21.55
C LEU A 232 27.34 11.89 21.06
N LEU A 233 26.34 11.80 21.93
CA LEU A 233 24.94 12.16 21.65
C LEU A 233 24.72 13.67 21.75
N ASP A 234 25.38 14.42 20.89
CA ASP A 234 25.43 15.88 20.90
C ASP A 234 24.25 16.57 20.18
N ASN A 235 23.44 15.81 19.43
CA ASN A 235 22.31 16.33 18.68
C ASN A 235 21.15 15.33 18.59
N GLN A 236 19.94 15.86 18.32
CA GLN A 236 18.71 15.08 18.25
C GLN A 236 18.75 14.00 17.15
N GLY A 237 19.38 14.28 16.00
CA GLY A 237 19.48 13.32 14.91
C GLY A 237 20.26 12.07 15.30
N ARG A 238 21.35 12.22 16.06
CA ARG A 238 22.13 11.09 16.58
C ARG A 238 21.38 10.33 17.67
N ILE A 239 20.67 11.03 18.55
CA ILE A 239 19.78 10.41 19.54
C ILE A 239 18.72 9.55 18.84
N ASP A 240 18.08 10.09 17.80
CA ASP A 240 17.06 9.39 17.02
C ASP A 240 17.65 8.19 16.27
N SER A 241 18.87 8.32 15.73
CA SER A 241 19.59 7.20 15.09
C SER A 241 19.82 6.05 16.08
N VAL A 242 20.27 6.34 17.31
CA VAL A 242 20.49 5.31 18.33
C VAL A 242 19.17 4.64 18.75
N LYS A 243 18.10 5.42 18.91
CA LYS A 243 16.76 4.88 19.19
C LYS A 243 16.27 3.95 18.08
N ARG A 244 16.48 4.31 16.82
CA ARG A 244 16.09 3.45 15.68
C ARG A 244 16.81 2.12 15.69
N VAL A 245 18.14 2.15 15.86
CA VAL A 245 18.96 0.94 15.97
C VAL A 245 18.46 0.06 17.12
N GLN A 246 18.15 0.66 18.27
CA GLN A 246 17.59 -0.06 19.40
C GLN A 246 16.25 -0.77 19.07
N GLU A 247 15.32 -0.12 18.37
CA GLU A 247 14.06 -0.77 17.97
C GLU A 247 14.27 -1.88 16.94
N GLU A 248 15.16 -1.67 15.97
CA GLU A 248 15.54 -2.68 14.99
C GLU A 248 16.13 -3.94 15.66
N LEU A 249 16.95 -3.76 16.69
CA LEU A 249 17.44 -4.86 17.54
C LEU A 249 16.29 -5.56 18.27
N TYR A 250 15.37 -4.83 18.89
CA TYR A 250 14.23 -5.45 19.58
C TYR A 250 13.36 -6.27 18.62
N MET A 251 13.13 -5.80 17.40
CA MET A 251 12.39 -6.58 16.41
C MET A 251 13.10 -7.89 16.06
N MET A 252 14.42 -7.85 15.87
CA MET A 252 15.19 -9.05 15.57
C MET A 252 14.99 -10.13 16.65
N VAL A 253 14.93 -9.74 17.93
CA VAL A 253 14.62 -10.69 19.02
C VAL A 253 13.19 -11.18 18.94
N LEU A 254 12.22 -10.30 18.73
CA LEU A 254 10.79 -10.65 18.71
C LEU A 254 10.45 -11.64 17.60
N ASP A 255 10.99 -11.43 16.40
CA ASP A 255 10.71 -12.29 15.24
C ASP A 255 11.40 -13.66 15.36
N ASN A 256 12.52 -13.76 16.09
CA ASN A 256 13.29 -15.01 16.20
C ASN A 256 13.07 -15.80 17.49
N SER A 257 12.67 -15.16 18.60
CA SER A 257 12.60 -15.83 19.90
C SER A 257 11.22 -16.36 20.26
N GLY A 258 10.15 -15.83 19.63
CA GLY A 258 8.77 -16.13 20.00
C GLY A 258 8.42 -15.84 21.46
N TYR A 259 9.35 -15.25 22.22
CA TYR A 259 9.28 -15.12 23.68
C TYR A 259 9.36 -13.64 24.06
N ILE A 260 8.22 -13.11 24.49
CA ILE A 260 8.10 -11.76 25.03
C ILE A 260 8.45 -11.86 26.52
N ASN A 261 9.60 -11.32 26.93
CA ASN A 261 9.95 -11.16 28.34
C ASN A 261 9.62 -9.73 28.81
N GLU A 262 9.78 -9.46 30.12
CA GLU A 262 9.53 -8.12 30.69
C GLU A 262 10.52 -7.04 30.21
N THR A 263 11.63 -7.43 29.57
CA THR A 263 12.68 -6.51 29.13
C THR A 263 12.43 -5.92 27.75
N ILE A 264 11.59 -6.58 26.92
CA ILE A 264 11.18 -6.07 25.62
C ILE A 264 9.89 -5.25 25.79
N PRO A 265 9.81 -4.04 25.22
CA PRO A 265 8.60 -3.24 25.23
C PRO A 265 7.39 -4.02 24.71
N LYS A 266 6.22 -3.80 25.31
CA LYS A 266 4.96 -4.32 24.78
C LYS A 266 4.56 -3.45 23.60
N TYR A 267 4.56 -4.05 22.41
CA TYR A 267 4.13 -3.40 21.18
C TYR A 267 2.61 -3.49 21.06
N GLU A 268 1.96 -2.36 20.74
CA GLU A 268 0.56 -2.36 20.34
C GLU A 268 0.42 -2.98 18.94
N ASP A 269 -0.79 -3.41 18.60
CA ASP A 269 -1.09 -3.89 17.25
C ASP A 269 -0.95 -2.74 16.24
N PRO A 270 0.02 -2.80 15.30
CA PRO A 270 0.26 -1.73 14.36
C PRO A 270 -0.95 -1.47 13.46
N TYR A 271 -1.73 -2.51 13.15
CA TYR A 271 -2.88 -2.36 12.26
C TYR A 271 -4.04 -1.67 12.94
N THR A 272 -4.27 -1.89 14.24
CA THR A 272 -5.21 -1.09 15.03
C THR A 272 -4.86 0.39 14.98
N LYS A 273 -3.58 0.75 15.16
CA LYS A 273 -3.10 2.14 15.09
C LYS A 273 -3.24 2.73 13.68
N LEU A 274 -2.79 2.02 12.64
CA LEU A 274 -2.96 2.42 11.23
C LEU A 274 -4.42 2.64 10.87
N ALA A 275 -5.28 1.73 11.32
CA ALA A 275 -6.71 1.78 11.06
C ALA A 275 -7.37 3.03 11.64
N ASN A 276 -6.91 3.45 12.83
CA ASN A 276 -7.37 4.68 13.46
C ASN A 276 -6.90 5.93 12.70
N ILE A 277 -5.62 5.97 12.32
CA ILE A 277 -4.99 7.12 11.68
C ILE A 277 -5.54 7.37 10.28
N ILE A 278 -5.67 6.32 9.46
CA ILE A 278 -6.05 6.42 8.05
C ILE A 278 -7.57 6.26 7.86
N GLY A 279 -8.26 5.64 8.83
CA GLY A 279 -9.71 5.54 8.84
C GLY A 279 -10.33 4.32 8.22
N THR A 280 -9.82 3.17 8.62
CA THR A 280 -10.40 1.87 8.27
C THR A 280 -11.25 1.30 9.40
N GLN A 281 -11.21 1.86 10.63
CA GLN A 281 -12.09 1.47 11.73
C GLN A 281 -13.45 2.18 11.62
N GLN A 282 -14.40 1.60 10.89
CA GLN A 282 -15.80 2.01 10.92
C GLN A 282 -16.60 0.95 11.70
N PRO A 283 -17.62 1.30 12.51
CA PRO A 283 -18.39 0.32 13.29
C PRO A 283 -19.15 -0.71 12.43
N LEU A 284 -19.33 -0.46 11.13
CA LEU A 284 -19.86 -1.41 10.15
C LEU A 284 -18.79 -2.36 9.57
N PHE A 285 -17.54 -2.23 10.03
CA PHE A 285 -16.33 -2.78 9.42
C PHE A 285 -15.26 -3.04 10.46
N THR A 286 -15.18 -4.27 10.99
CA THR A 286 -13.96 -4.72 11.66
C THR A 286 -12.94 -5.18 10.61
N ILE A 287 -12.42 -4.24 9.80
CA ILE A 287 -11.36 -4.48 8.80
C ILE A 287 -10.02 -4.78 9.51
N ALA A 288 -9.96 -4.83 10.85
CA ALA A 288 -8.75 -5.21 11.59
C ALA A 288 -8.14 -6.54 11.07
N SER A 289 -8.97 -7.49 10.62
CA SER A 289 -8.50 -8.73 9.99
C SER A 289 -8.05 -8.59 8.53
N ALA A 290 -8.45 -7.52 7.83
CA ALA A 290 -8.24 -7.29 6.41
C ALA A 290 -7.16 -6.25 6.09
N LEU A 291 -6.54 -5.62 7.09
CA LEU A 291 -5.33 -4.82 6.89
C LEU A 291 -4.04 -5.61 7.06
N ASP A 292 -4.12 -6.82 7.63
CA ASP A 292 -3.00 -7.75 7.67
C ASP A 292 -2.68 -8.18 6.23
N PRO A 293 -1.54 -7.75 5.64
CA PRO A 293 -1.26 -7.99 4.23
C PRO A 293 -1.11 -9.48 3.91
N SER A 294 -0.87 -10.33 4.91
CA SER A 294 -0.84 -11.79 4.76
C SER A 294 -2.23 -12.40 4.48
N ARG A 295 -3.30 -11.66 4.77
CA ARG A 295 -4.70 -12.10 4.62
C ARG A 295 -5.41 -11.48 3.42
N ILE A 296 -4.81 -10.46 2.81
CA ILE A 296 -5.39 -9.78 1.64
C ILE A 296 -5.07 -10.61 0.40
N SER A 297 -6.04 -11.44 0.04
CA SER A 297 -6.08 -12.07 -1.27
C SER A 297 -6.45 -11.01 -2.30
N LEU A 298 -5.55 -10.66 -3.22
CA LEU A 298 -5.90 -9.86 -4.41
C LEU A 298 -6.33 -10.81 -5.54
N ARG A 299 -7.49 -11.46 -5.39
CA ARG A 299 -7.90 -12.44 -6.40
C ARG A 299 -8.59 -11.79 -7.59
N SER A 300 -9.16 -10.61 -7.42
CA SER A 300 -9.92 -9.94 -8.47
C SER A 300 -9.34 -8.58 -8.86
N THR A 301 -9.09 -8.43 -10.15
CA THR A 301 -8.72 -7.18 -10.80
C THR A 301 -9.83 -6.13 -10.69
N GLY A 302 -11.08 -6.52 -10.42
CA GLY A 302 -12.21 -5.60 -10.30
C GLY A 302 -12.07 -4.63 -9.13
N TYR A 303 -11.77 -5.15 -7.93
CA TYR A 303 -11.59 -4.28 -6.74
C TYR A 303 -10.43 -3.32 -6.92
N ALA A 304 -9.37 -3.77 -7.60
CA ALA A 304 -8.22 -2.94 -7.93
C ALA A 304 -8.58 -1.72 -8.75
N VAL A 305 -9.31 -1.96 -9.84
CA VAL A 305 -9.78 -0.92 -10.76
C VAL A 305 -10.69 0.11 -10.07
N LEU A 306 -11.47 -0.32 -9.07
CA LEU A 306 -12.34 0.60 -8.31
C LEU A 306 -11.68 1.20 -7.06
N GLY A 307 -10.42 0.86 -6.76
CA GLY A 307 -9.74 1.35 -5.56
C GLY A 307 -10.38 0.85 -4.26
N CYS A 308 -10.84 -0.40 -4.23
CA CYS A 308 -11.53 -1.07 -3.12
C CYS A 308 -10.78 -2.35 -2.67
N VAL A 309 -11.25 -2.95 -1.58
CA VAL A 309 -10.81 -4.27 -1.08
C VAL A 309 -12.01 -5.24 -1.05
N GLU A 310 -11.75 -6.55 -1.04
CA GLU A 310 -12.79 -7.58 -1.21
C GLU A 310 -13.86 -7.58 -0.10
N ASP A 311 -13.51 -7.15 1.12
CA ASP A 311 -14.36 -7.21 2.31
C ASP A 311 -15.27 -5.98 2.51
N VAL A 312 -15.22 -5.00 1.61
CA VAL A 312 -16.15 -3.85 1.70
C VAL A 312 -17.59 -4.23 1.35
N GLN A 313 -18.56 -3.46 1.86
CA GLN A 313 -19.98 -3.61 1.54
C GLN A 313 -20.31 -3.09 0.14
N ASP A 314 -21.41 -3.55 -0.44
CA ASP A 314 -21.83 -3.21 -1.80
C ASP A 314 -22.10 -1.71 -1.97
N GLU A 315 -22.57 -1.01 -0.92
CA GLU A 315 -22.73 0.45 -0.89
C GLU A 315 -21.41 1.18 -1.16
N VAL A 316 -20.30 0.66 -0.64
CA VAL A 316 -18.97 1.26 -0.80
C VAL A 316 -18.47 1.03 -2.23
N ILE A 317 -18.71 -0.17 -2.79
CA ILE A 317 -18.37 -0.49 -4.19
C ILE A 317 -19.16 0.37 -5.16
N GLU A 318 -20.48 0.51 -4.94
CA GLU A 318 -21.34 1.38 -5.73
C GLU A 318 -20.86 2.84 -5.68
N TRP A 319 -20.55 3.35 -4.50
CA TRP A 319 -20.00 4.70 -4.33
C TRP A 319 -18.65 4.85 -5.04
N ALA A 320 -17.74 3.89 -4.88
CA ALA A 320 -16.41 3.94 -5.49
C ALA A 320 -16.49 3.93 -7.02
N TYR A 321 -17.35 3.09 -7.59
CA TYR A 321 -17.64 3.06 -9.03
C TYR A 321 -18.16 4.41 -9.55
N LYS A 322 -19.15 5.02 -8.87
CA LYS A 322 -19.67 6.34 -9.26
C LYS A 322 -18.57 7.41 -9.21
N ARG A 323 -17.75 7.39 -8.16
CA ARG A 323 -16.63 8.33 -8.01
C ARG A 323 -15.56 8.12 -9.05
N ALA A 324 -15.26 6.88 -9.41
CA ALA A 324 -14.31 6.55 -10.46
C ALA A 324 -14.77 7.14 -11.80
N ILE A 325 -16.05 7.00 -12.15
CA ILE A 325 -16.63 7.62 -13.36
C ILE A 325 -16.58 9.14 -13.32
N ASP A 326 -16.97 9.77 -12.21
CA ASP A 326 -16.92 11.22 -12.06
C ASP A 326 -15.49 11.76 -12.25
N HIS A 327 -14.50 11.01 -11.76
CA HIS A 327 -13.10 11.39 -11.80
C HIS A 327 -12.40 11.02 -13.10
N ALA A 328 -12.82 9.97 -13.79
CA ALA A 328 -12.13 9.48 -14.97
C ALA A 328 -13.14 8.90 -15.98
N PRO A 329 -14.01 9.74 -16.58
CA PRO A 329 -15.07 9.26 -17.47
C PRO A 329 -14.54 8.51 -18.70
N GLY A 330 -13.29 8.77 -19.12
CA GLY A 330 -12.62 8.01 -20.20
C GLY A 330 -12.33 6.55 -19.87
N HIS A 331 -12.38 6.16 -18.59
CA HIS A 331 -12.15 4.79 -18.11
C HIS A 331 -13.47 4.05 -17.78
N THR A 332 -14.61 4.60 -18.19
CA THR A 332 -15.95 4.04 -17.88
C THR A 332 -16.07 2.55 -18.26
N LEU A 333 -15.52 2.12 -19.40
CA LEU A 333 -15.59 0.71 -19.82
C LEU A 333 -14.90 -0.23 -18.82
N SER A 334 -13.73 0.17 -18.31
CA SER A 334 -12.96 -0.58 -17.31
C SER A 334 -13.65 -0.60 -15.96
N TYR A 335 -14.23 0.53 -15.54
CA TYR A 335 -14.99 0.59 -14.29
C TYR A 335 -16.27 -0.24 -14.33
N LEU A 336 -16.96 -0.27 -15.48
CA LEU A 336 -18.15 -1.09 -15.65
C LEU A 336 -17.80 -2.59 -15.71
N GLU A 337 -16.70 -2.95 -16.38
CA GLU A 337 -16.16 -4.32 -16.36
C GLU A 337 -15.83 -4.76 -14.92
N ALA A 338 -15.14 -3.91 -14.16
CA ALA A 338 -14.80 -4.17 -12.77
C ALA A 338 -16.05 -4.37 -11.90
N LEU A 339 -17.07 -3.51 -12.06
CA LEU A 339 -18.35 -3.65 -11.37
C LEU A 339 -19.02 -5.00 -11.69
N ARG A 340 -19.01 -5.41 -12.97
CA ARG A 340 -19.58 -6.69 -13.41
C ARG A 340 -18.86 -7.88 -12.77
N LEU A 341 -17.53 -7.87 -12.76
CA LEU A 341 -16.71 -8.91 -12.14
C LEU A 341 -17.01 -9.03 -10.64
N ILE A 342 -17.00 -7.91 -9.92
CA ILE A 342 -17.28 -7.89 -8.48
C ILE A 342 -18.71 -8.38 -8.19
N ALA A 343 -19.71 -7.94 -8.98
CA ALA A 343 -21.09 -8.37 -8.83
C ALA A 343 -21.23 -9.90 -8.97
N GLY A 344 -20.55 -10.48 -9.97
CA GLY A 344 -20.53 -11.93 -10.21
C GLY A 344 -19.82 -12.71 -9.11
N GLU A 345 -18.62 -12.27 -8.70
CA GLU A 345 -17.84 -12.93 -7.65
C GLU A 345 -18.58 -12.97 -6.30
N ARG A 346 -19.28 -11.89 -5.95
CA ARG A 346 -20.06 -11.79 -4.71
C ARG A 346 -21.45 -12.42 -4.83
N ASN A 347 -21.91 -12.75 -6.04
CA ASN A 347 -23.33 -13.00 -6.34
C ASN A 347 -24.24 -11.90 -5.75
N SER A 348 -23.84 -10.64 -5.94
CA SER A 348 -24.57 -9.49 -5.39
C SER A 348 -25.69 -9.05 -6.33
N ASP A 349 -26.95 -9.25 -5.90
CA ASP A 349 -28.12 -8.73 -6.61
C ASP A 349 -28.07 -7.21 -6.76
N LYS A 350 -27.61 -6.51 -5.72
CA LYS A 350 -27.55 -5.04 -5.71
C LYS A 350 -26.59 -4.52 -6.78
N LEU A 351 -25.37 -5.05 -6.80
CA LEU A 351 -24.37 -4.66 -7.80
C LEU A 351 -24.77 -5.13 -9.20
N GLY A 352 -25.43 -6.29 -9.31
CA GLY A 352 -26.00 -6.80 -10.56
C GLY A 352 -27.09 -5.88 -11.13
N VAL A 353 -27.99 -5.37 -10.30
CA VAL A 353 -29.01 -4.38 -10.71
C VAL A 353 -28.34 -3.08 -11.16
N LEU A 354 -27.35 -2.57 -10.42
CA LEU A 354 -26.60 -1.37 -10.82
C LEU A 354 -25.93 -1.57 -12.18
N PHE A 355 -25.26 -2.70 -12.39
CA PHE A 355 -24.65 -3.06 -13.67
C PHE A 355 -25.68 -3.08 -14.81
N ALA A 356 -26.81 -3.76 -14.62
CA ALA A 356 -27.87 -3.85 -15.63
C ALA A 356 -28.50 -2.47 -15.96
N MET A 357 -28.64 -1.60 -14.96
CA MET A 357 -29.09 -0.23 -15.18
C MET A 357 -28.11 0.55 -16.04
N GLU A 358 -26.81 0.42 -15.77
CA GLU A 358 -25.76 1.10 -16.53
C GLU A 358 -25.68 0.61 -17.98
N GLU A 359 -25.78 -0.70 -18.19
CA GLU A 359 -25.89 -1.30 -19.53
C GLU A 359 -27.12 -0.79 -20.28
N SER A 360 -28.29 -0.74 -19.61
CA SER A 360 -29.53 -0.22 -20.20
C SER A 360 -29.45 1.26 -20.58
N SER A 361 -28.58 2.02 -19.91
CA SER A 361 -28.30 3.42 -20.25
C SER A 361 -27.37 3.60 -21.45
N GLY A 362 -26.91 2.49 -22.05
CA GLY A 362 -26.08 2.47 -23.25
C GLY A 362 -24.58 2.42 -22.99
N LYS A 363 -24.15 2.25 -21.73
CA LYS A 363 -22.74 1.98 -21.41
C LYS A 363 -22.38 0.55 -21.81
N ILE A 364 -21.10 0.33 -22.09
CA ILE A 364 -20.58 -0.93 -22.64
C ILE A 364 -19.44 -1.42 -21.77
N CYS A 365 -19.28 -2.73 -21.62
CA CYS A 365 -18.15 -3.30 -20.89
C CYS A 365 -16.91 -3.40 -21.78
N LEU A 366 -15.73 -3.44 -21.17
CA LEU A 366 -14.52 -3.67 -21.94
C LEU A 366 -14.53 -5.03 -22.66
N SER A 367 -15.10 -6.08 -22.06
CA SER A 367 -15.21 -7.37 -22.75
C SER A 367 -16.00 -7.29 -24.04
N ASP A 368 -17.08 -6.51 -24.05
CA ASP A 368 -18.02 -6.42 -25.18
C ASP A 368 -17.36 -5.67 -26.33
N LEU A 369 -16.55 -4.65 -26.00
CA LEU A 369 -15.69 -3.97 -26.96
C LEU A 369 -14.66 -4.94 -27.56
N LYS A 370 -13.95 -5.70 -26.72
CA LYS A 370 -12.94 -6.66 -27.19
C LYS A 370 -13.54 -7.74 -28.08
N GLU A 371 -14.69 -8.28 -27.70
CA GLU A 371 -15.46 -9.22 -28.51
C GLU A 371 -15.85 -8.60 -29.86
N ALA A 372 -16.38 -7.37 -29.86
CA ALA A 372 -16.73 -6.68 -31.10
C ALA A 372 -15.53 -6.41 -32.02
N CYS A 373 -14.37 -6.04 -31.46
CA CYS A 373 -13.13 -5.90 -32.22
C CYS A 373 -12.70 -7.23 -32.85
N ARG A 374 -12.74 -8.32 -32.08
CA ARG A 374 -12.37 -9.66 -32.54
C ARG A 374 -13.25 -10.15 -33.68
N GLU A 375 -14.57 -9.98 -33.55
CA GLU A 375 -15.53 -10.37 -34.59
C GLU A 375 -15.36 -9.58 -35.90
N LEU A 376 -14.78 -8.37 -35.82
CA LEU A 376 -14.43 -7.56 -37.00
C LEU A 376 -12.97 -7.71 -37.45
N ASN A 377 -12.20 -8.62 -36.86
CA ASN A 377 -10.75 -8.79 -37.10
C ASN A 377 -9.94 -7.50 -36.93
N LEU A 378 -10.31 -6.69 -35.92
CA LEU A 378 -9.63 -5.46 -35.56
C LEU A 378 -8.65 -5.68 -34.41
N SER A 379 -7.64 -4.80 -34.30
CA SER A 379 -6.73 -4.78 -33.15
C SER A 379 -7.49 -4.41 -31.86
N GLU A 380 -7.21 -5.12 -30.77
CA GLU A 380 -7.73 -4.79 -29.43
C GLU A 380 -6.88 -3.69 -28.73
N GLU A 381 -6.00 -2.98 -29.44
CA GLU A 381 -5.15 -1.92 -28.86
C GLU A 381 -5.46 -0.53 -29.41
N THR A 382 -5.74 -0.46 -30.72
CA THR A 382 -6.03 0.78 -31.44
C THR A 382 -7.03 0.49 -32.55
N VAL A 383 -8.16 1.18 -32.53
CA VAL A 383 -9.18 1.10 -33.58
C VAL A 383 -9.58 2.50 -33.99
N SER A 384 -9.33 2.86 -35.24
CA SER A 384 -9.89 4.07 -35.83
C SER A 384 -11.27 3.79 -36.46
N ASP A 385 -12.11 4.82 -36.53
CA ASP A 385 -13.41 4.74 -37.19
C ASP A 385 -13.31 4.23 -38.64
N HIS A 386 -12.27 4.68 -39.37
CA HIS A 386 -12.07 4.27 -40.76
C HIS A 386 -11.74 2.78 -40.88
N GLU A 387 -10.87 2.26 -40.00
CA GLU A 387 -10.54 0.83 -39.96
C GLU A 387 -11.76 -0.01 -39.62
N ALA A 388 -12.55 0.41 -38.62
CA ALA A 388 -13.76 -0.29 -38.22
C ALA A 388 -14.81 -0.35 -39.36
N VAL A 389 -15.05 0.76 -40.05
CA VAL A 389 -15.95 0.80 -41.22
C VAL A 389 -15.42 -0.04 -42.38
N ALA A 390 -14.12 0.01 -42.66
CA ALA A 390 -13.50 -0.78 -43.72
C ALA A 390 -13.61 -2.28 -43.45
N ALA A 391 -13.33 -2.71 -42.22
CA ALA A 391 -13.47 -4.08 -41.77
C ALA A 391 -14.92 -4.57 -41.90
N TYR A 392 -15.88 -3.79 -41.40
CA TYR A 392 -17.31 -4.08 -41.57
C TYR A 392 -17.70 -4.26 -43.04
N LYS A 393 -17.34 -3.31 -43.91
CA LYS A 393 -17.69 -3.36 -45.35
C LYS A 393 -17.07 -4.57 -46.05
N SER A 394 -15.86 -4.96 -45.66
CA SER A 394 -15.18 -6.15 -46.20
C SER A 394 -15.92 -7.43 -45.78
N LEU A 395 -16.17 -7.60 -44.47
CA LEU A 395 -16.82 -8.80 -43.92
C LEU A 395 -18.28 -8.93 -44.37
N ALA A 396 -19.05 -7.83 -44.39
CA ALA A 396 -20.44 -7.84 -44.84
C ALA A 396 -20.59 -8.18 -46.34
N ARG A 397 -19.55 -7.93 -47.16
CA ARG A 397 -19.51 -8.35 -48.57
C ARG A 397 -19.13 -9.82 -48.71
N ALA A 398 -18.19 -10.30 -47.90
CA ALA A 398 -17.72 -11.68 -47.94
C ALA A 398 -18.73 -12.67 -47.35
N TYR A 399 -19.45 -12.27 -46.29
CA TYR A 399 -20.40 -13.10 -45.53
C TYR A 399 -21.72 -12.34 -45.29
N PRO A 400 -22.56 -12.16 -46.33
CA PRO A 400 -23.78 -11.34 -46.24
C PRO A 400 -24.79 -11.80 -45.20
N GLU A 401 -24.85 -13.10 -44.92
CA GLU A 401 -25.71 -13.72 -43.90
C GLU A 401 -25.45 -13.21 -42.48
N ASN A 402 -24.22 -12.74 -42.21
CA ASN A 402 -23.80 -12.23 -40.90
C ASN A 402 -23.84 -10.69 -40.81
N ARG A 403 -24.35 -10.00 -41.84
CA ARG A 403 -24.32 -8.53 -41.93
C ARG A 403 -24.95 -7.83 -40.73
N SER A 404 -26.04 -8.37 -40.19
CA SER A 404 -26.71 -7.83 -38.99
C SER A 404 -25.84 -7.96 -37.74
N SER A 405 -25.14 -9.09 -37.59
CA SER A 405 -24.21 -9.32 -36.47
C SER A 405 -23.03 -8.35 -36.54
N TYR A 406 -22.35 -8.25 -37.69
CA TYR A 406 -21.25 -7.30 -37.86
C TYR A 406 -21.66 -5.85 -37.63
N ARG A 407 -22.90 -5.49 -38.00
CA ARG A 407 -23.45 -4.17 -37.72
C ARG A 407 -23.65 -3.93 -36.21
N LYS A 408 -24.08 -4.95 -35.46
CA LYS A 408 -24.17 -4.88 -34.00
C LYS A 408 -22.78 -4.65 -33.38
N HIS A 409 -21.75 -5.40 -33.81
CA HIS A 409 -20.38 -5.20 -33.33
C HIS A 409 -19.83 -3.82 -33.69
N LEU A 410 -20.08 -3.32 -34.91
CA LEU A 410 -19.70 -1.96 -35.30
C LEU A 410 -20.35 -0.90 -34.41
N SER A 411 -21.63 -1.07 -34.09
CA SER A 411 -22.36 -0.17 -33.17
C SER A 411 -21.79 -0.23 -31.75
N THR A 412 -21.41 -1.41 -31.25
CA THR A 412 -20.73 -1.56 -29.96
C THR A 412 -19.41 -0.79 -29.92
N ILE A 413 -18.58 -0.91 -30.96
CA ILE A 413 -17.33 -0.12 -31.08
C ILE A 413 -17.65 1.37 -31.13
N GLY A 414 -18.66 1.77 -31.91
CA GLY A 414 -19.05 3.18 -32.03
C GLY A 414 -19.47 3.82 -30.72
N LYS A 415 -20.29 3.13 -29.93
CA LYS A 415 -20.67 3.56 -28.59
C LYS A 415 -19.47 3.65 -27.64
N ALA A 416 -18.57 2.66 -27.67
CA ALA A 416 -17.38 2.64 -26.82
C ALA A 416 -16.40 3.78 -27.13
N LEU A 417 -16.22 4.11 -28.42
CA LEU A 417 -15.37 5.21 -28.87
C LEU A 417 -16.08 6.58 -28.86
N ASN A 418 -17.36 6.62 -28.48
CA ASN A 418 -18.24 7.79 -28.60
C ASN A 418 -18.23 8.38 -30.03
N SER A 419 -18.11 7.51 -31.03
CA SER A 419 -18.09 7.88 -32.46
C SER A 419 -19.51 7.86 -33.03
N ARG A 420 -20.03 9.03 -33.37
CA ARG A 420 -21.32 9.16 -34.07
C ARG A 420 -21.30 8.45 -35.43
N LEU A 421 -20.16 8.51 -36.12
CA LEU A 421 -19.99 7.88 -37.40
C LEU A 421 -20.33 6.39 -37.28
N LEU A 422 -19.68 5.67 -36.36
CA LEU A 422 -19.90 4.24 -36.14
C LEU A 422 -21.25 3.89 -35.49
N SER A 423 -21.87 4.85 -34.81
CA SER A 423 -23.14 4.68 -34.10
C SER A 423 -24.37 4.77 -35.01
N ASP A 424 -24.25 5.45 -36.15
CA ASP A 424 -25.37 5.73 -37.04
C ASP A 424 -25.75 4.51 -37.91
N GLU A 425 -27.04 4.39 -38.20
CA GLU A 425 -27.66 3.24 -38.86
C GLU A 425 -27.47 3.19 -40.40
N ASP A 426 -26.87 4.21 -40.99
CA ASP A 426 -26.85 4.44 -42.44
C ASP A 426 -25.58 3.92 -43.15
N TYR A 427 -25.25 2.65 -42.90
CA TYR A 427 -24.25 1.91 -43.68
C TYR A 427 -24.95 0.97 -44.69
N SER A 428 -25.74 1.56 -45.59
CA SER A 428 -26.47 0.85 -46.64
C SER A 428 -25.55 0.39 -47.77
#